data_AF-A0A743P846-F1
#
_entry.id   AF-A0A743P846-F1
#
_cell.length_a   1.000
_cell.length_b   1.000
_cell.length_c   1.000
_cell.angle_alpha   90.00
_cell.angle_beta   90.00
_cell.angle_gamma   90.00
#
_symmetry.space_group_name_H-M   'P 1'
#
loop_
_entity.id
_entity.type
_entity.pdbx_description
1 polymer ?
#
loop_
_entity_poly.entity_id
_entity_poly.type
_entity_poly.pdbx_seq_one_letter_code
_entity_poly.pdbx_strand_id
1 'polypeptide(L)'
;MKTDTDGLTMNQLAERNAEHVATIAALEARCAVLAAEGAKLKNPDNWLSQNDYGYEAVEVAIQNGATNDESLRAGLIAIINRIETPATDAFLAEVRASAIETFADNQAKIADEELVGGNLDLSLRFRGMARAAK
;
A
#
# COMPACT_ATOMS: atom_id res chain seq x y z
N MET A 1 38.63 -20.52 12.15
CA MET A 1 37.49 -19.92 11.42
C MET A 1 36.33 -19.87 12.41
N LYS A 2 36.09 -18.70 13.00
CA LYS A 2 35.06 -18.50 14.02
C LYS A 2 33.74 -18.41 13.24
N THR A 3 32.86 -19.39 13.39
CA THR A 3 31.51 -19.30 12.82
C THR A 3 30.75 -18.32 13.70
N ASP A 4 30.64 -17.08 13.25
CA ASP A 4 29.78 -16.06 13.84
C ASP A 4 28.32 -16.44 13.55
N THR A 5 27.85 -17.49 14.24
CA THR A 5 26.44 -17.73 14.48
C THR A 5 26.16 -17.05 15.81
N ASP A 6 25.23 -16.10 15.88
CA ASP A 6 24.89 -15.20 17.01
C ASP A 6 24.64 -15.88 18.39
N GLY A 7 25.56 -16.70 18.89
CA GLY A 7 25.36 -17.61 20.03
C GLY A 7 24.26 -18.67 19.83
N LEU A 8 23.67 -18.78 18.64
CA LEU A 8 22.54 -19.66 18.36
C LEU A 8 22.98 -21.12 18.15
N THR A 9 22.20 -22.05 18.69
CA THR A 9 22.33 -23.47 18.42
C THR A 9 21.93 -23.78 16.98
N MET A 10 22.41 -24.91 16.44
CA MET A 10 22.06 -25.37 15.09
C MET A 10 20.54 -25.51 14.89
N ASN A 11 19.80 -25.90 15.93
CA ASN A 11 18.35 -26.01 15.86
C ASN A 11 17.67 -24.65 15.72
N GLN A 12 18.14 -23.63 16.46
CA GLN A 12 17.61 -22.27 16.34
C GLN A 12 17.93 -21.64 14.98
N LEU A 13 19.08 -21.96 14.39
CA LEU A 13 19.41 -21.54 13.02
C LEU A 13 18.50 -22.21 11.99
N ALA A 14 18.21 -23.51 12.16
CA ALA A 14 17.29 -24.22 11.28
C ALA A 14 15.88 -23.62 11.34
N GLU A 15 15.41 -23.28 12.54
CA GLU A 15 14.11 -22.62 12.75
C GLU A 15 14.04 -21.25 12.07
N ARG A 16 15.03 -20.37 12.32
CA ARG A 16 15.09 -19.06 11.66
C ARG A 16 15.19 -19.16 10.14
N ASN A 17 15.94 -20.13 9.63
CA ASN A 17 16.01 -20.36 8.19
C ASN A 17 14.66 -20.80 7.63
N ALA A 18 13.90 -21.63 8.34
CA ALA A 18 12.55 -22.01 7.93
C ALA A 18 11.61 -20.80 7.88
N GLU A 19 11.68 -19.90 8.88
CA GLU A 19 10.90 -18.65 8.89
C GLU A 19 11.28 -17.72 7.72
N HIS A 20 12.58 -17.55 7.45
CA HIS A 20 13.04 -16.73 6.33
C HIS A 20 12.59 -17.31 4.98
N VAL A 21 12.70 -18.63 4.80
CA VAL A 21 12.22 -19.29 3.57
C VAL A 21 10.71 -19.09 3.39
N ALA A 22 9.92 -19.23 4.46
CA ALA A 22 8.48 -18.99 4.40
C ALA A 22 8.16 -17.52 4.05
N THR A 23 8.90 -16.58 4.64
CA THR A 23 8.75 -15.13 4.36
C THR A 23 9.09 -14.81 2.92
N ILE A 24 10.20 -15.34 2.39
CA ILE A 24 10.63 -15.14 1.00
C ILE A 24 9.57 -15.69 0.04
N ALA A 25 9.07 -16.91 0.28
CA ALA A 25 8.03 -17.52 -0.56
C ALA A 25 6.75 -16.67 -0.58
N ALA A 26 6.33 -16.12 0.57
CA ALA A 26 5.17 -15.24 0.64
C ALA A 26 5.39 -13.92 -0.13
N LEU A 27 6.58 -13.32 -0.02
CA LEU A 27 6.93 -12.10 -0.76
C LEU A 27 7.01 -12.35 -2.27
N GLU A 28 7.61 -13.46 -2.71
CA GLU A 28 7.66 -13.84 -4.13
C GLU A 28 6.26 -14.04 -4.71
N ALA A 29 5.35 -14.68 -3.96
CA ALA A 29 3.96 -14.82 -4.37
C ALA A 29 3.26 -13.46 -4.54
N ARG A 30 3.47 -12.52 -3.62
CA ARG A 30 2.94 -11.14 -3.73
C ARG A 30 3.50 -10.42 -4.95
N CYS A 31 4.81 -10.52 -5.18
CA CYS A 31 5.47 -9.94 -6.34
C CYS A 31 4.91 -10.52 -7.66
N ALA A 32 4.67 -11.83 -7.72
CA ALA A 32 4.10 -12.47 -8.90
C ALA A 32 2.68 -11.95 -9.21
N VAL A 33 1.85 -11.76 -8.18
CA VAL A 33 0.50 -11.19 -8.37
C VAL A 33 0.55 -9.74 -8.85
N LEU A 34 1.38 -8.90 -8.24
CA LEU A 34 1.56 -7.50 -8.67
C LEU A 34 2.12 -7.40 -10.10
N ALA A 35 3.07 -8.26 -10.46
CA ALA A 35 3.62 -8.32 -11.80
C ALA A 35 2.56 -8.75 -12.83
N ALA A 36 1.72 -9.74 -12.49
CA ALA A 36 0.63 -10.18 -13.34
C ALA A 36 -0.44 -9.08 -13.53
N GLU A 37 -0.79 -8.35 -12.47
CA GLU A 37 -1.67 -7.19 -12.55
C GLU A 37 -1.08 -6.07 -13.42
N GLY A 38 0.19 -5.74 -13.21
CA GLY A 38 0.91 -4.74 -14.03
C GLY A 38 0.99 -5.12 -15.51
N ALA A 39 1.14 -6.41 -15.82
CA ALA A 39 1.10 -6.91 -17.20
C ALA A 39 -0.31 -6.74 -17.83
N LYS A 40 -1.38 -7.00 -17.07
CA LYS A 40 -2.76 -6.76 -17.52
C LYS A 40 -3.05 -5.28 -17.74
N LEU A 41 -2.55 -4.39 -16.87
CA LEU A 41 -2.69 -2.94 -17.04
C LEU A 41 -2.05 -2.42 -18.32
N LYS A 42 -0.96 -3.04 -18.77
CA LYS A 42 -0.28 -2.66 -20.02
C LYS A 42 -0.91 -3.28 -21.27
N ASN A 43 -1.88 -4.20 -21.12
CA ASN A 43 -2.53 -4.84 -22.24
C ASN A 43 -3.62 -3.92 -22.83
N PRO A 44 -3.52 -3.49 -24.10
CA PRO A 44 -4.55 -2.70 -24.76
C PRO A 44 -5.93 -3.35 -24.75
N ASP A 45 -6.02 -4.69 -24.81
CA ASP A 45 -7.31 -5.40 -24.79
C ASP A 45 -8.08 -5.14 -23.49
N ASN A 46 -7.36 -4.98 -22.37
CA ASN A 46 -7.97 -4.64 -21.09
C ASN A 46 -8.62 -3.24 -21.13
N TRP A 47 -7.98 -2.28 -21.82
CA TRP A 47 -8.50 -0.92 -21.97
C TRP A 47 -9.67 -0.90 -22.95
N LEU A 48 -9.53 -1.61 -24.07
CA LEU A 48 -10.55 -1.68 -25.10
C LEU A 48 -11.83 -2.37 -24.60
N SER A 49 -11.71 -3.30 -23.64
CA SER A 49 -12.88 -3.92 -22.99
C SER A 49 -13.77 -2.92 -22.23
N GLN A 50 -13.26 -1.73 -21.91
CA GLN A 50 -13.96 -0.66 -21.18
C GLN A 50 -14.42 0.50 -22.09
N ASN A 51 -14.32 0.35 -23.41
CA ASN A 51 -14.61 1.43 -24.37
C ASN A 51 -16.03 2.00 -24.24
N ASP A 52 -17.02 1.19 -23.88
CA ASP A 52 -18.41 1.64 -23.73
C ASP A 52 -18.50 2.80 -22.72
N TYR A 53 -17.82 2.68 -21.56
CA TYR A 53 -17.73 3.74 -20.57
C TYR A 53 -16.98 4.97 -21.10
N GLY A 54 -15.98 4.75 -21.94
CA GLY A 54 -15.25 5.82 -22.61
C GLY A 54 -16.14 6.62 -23.56
N TYR A 55 -16.92 5.93 -24.39
CA TYR A 55 -17.85 6.55 -25.34
C TYR A 55 -18.96 7.32 -24.62
N GLU A 56 -19.56 6.72 -23.60
CA GLU A 56 -20.57 7.40 -22.77
C GLU A 56 -20.03 8.70 -22.16
N ALA A 57 -18.80 8.67 -21.61
CA ALA A 57 -18.19 9.85 -21.03
C ALA A 57 -17.84 10.92 -22.07
N VAL A 58 -17.42 10.53 -23.28
CA VAL A 58 -17.19 11.45 -24.41
C VAL A 58 -18.51 12.13 -24.80
N GLU A 59 -19.59 11.38 -24.98
CA GLU A 59 -20.90 11.92 -25.37
C GLU A 59 -21.42 12.92 -24.34
N VAL A 60 -21.35 12.57 -23.05
CA VAL A 60 -21.76 13.47 -21.96
C VAL A 60 -20.91 14.73 -21.94
N ALA A 61 -19.59 14.63 -22.14
CA ALA A 61 -18.71 15.78 -22.18
C ALA A 61 -19.07 16.73 -23.36
N ILE A 62 -19.29 16.19 -24.56
CA ILE A 62 -19.69 16.97 -25.75
C ILE A 62 -21.03 17.67 -25.50
N GLN A 63 -22.01 16.97 -24.92
CA GLN A 63 -23.32 17.56 -24.58
C GLN A 63 -23.19 18.71 -23.59
N ASN A 64 -22.18 18.69 -22.72
CA ASN A 64 -21.87 19.76 -21.78
C ASN A 64 -20.97 20.86 -22.36
N GLY A 65 -20.74 20.86 -23.68
CA GLY A 65 -19.96 21.90 -24.37
C GLY A 65 -18.44 21.73 -24.26
N ALA A 66 -17.97 20.54 -23.88
CA ALA A 66 -16.54 20.24 -23.89
C ALA A 66 -15.99 20.29 -25.33
N THR A 67 -14.76 20.78 -25.46
CA THR A 67 -13.98 20.64 -26.69
C THR A 67 -13.69 19.17 -27.00
N ASN A 68 -13.26 18.87 -28.22
CA ASN A 68 -12.89 17.50 -28.61
C ASN A 68 -11.78 16.92 -27.72
N ASP A 69 -10.79 17.73 -27.34
CA ASP A 69 -9.69 17.26 -26.49
C ASP A 69 -10.17 16.95 -25.07
N GLU A 70 -11.08 17.77 -24.53
CA GLU A 70 -11.68 17.55 -23.20
C GLU A 70 -12.58 16.32 -23.18
N SER A 71 -13.37 16.09 -24.23
CA SER A 71 -14.24 14.91 -24.32
C SER A 71 -13.44 13.62 -24.48
N LEU A 72 -12.39 13.62 -25.32
CA LEU A 72 -11.45 12.50 -25.42
C LEU A 72 -10.76 12.21 -24.08
N ARG A 73 -10.34 13.25 -23.36
CA ARG A 73 -9.77 13.10 -22.02
C ARG A 73 -10.77 12.50 -21.04
N ALA A 74 -12.03 12.91 -21.08
CA ALA A 74 -13.10 12.34 -20.25
C ALA A 74 -13.29 10.85 -20.53
N GLY A 75 -13.31 10.44 -21.80
CA GLY A 75 -13.39 9.03 -22.20
C GLY A 75 -12.22 8.19 -21.67
N LEU A 76 -10.99 8.68 -21.80
CA LEU A 76 -9.80 8.00 -21.29
C LEU A 76 -9.83 7.86 -19.76
N ILE A 77 -10.25 8.90 -19.04
CA ILE A 77 -10.40 8.85 -17.58
C ILE A 77 -11.45 7.82 -17.18
N ALA A 78 -12.58 7.76 -17.90
CA ALA A 78 -13.64 6.78 -17.62
C ALA A 78 -13.15 5.34 -17.80
N ILE A 79 -12.38 5.05 -18.86
CA ILE A 79 -11.76 3.74 -19.09
C ILE A 79 -10.80 3.38 -17.95
N ILE A 80 -9.89 4.30 -17.59
CA ILE A 80 -8.88 4.05 -16.54
C ILE A 80 -9.54 3.77 -15.18
N ASN A 81 -10.58 4.54 -14.83
CA ASN A 81 -11.30 4.38 -13.56
C ASN A 81 -12.08 3.06 -13.45
N ARG A 82 -12.29 2.34 -14.56
CA ARG A 82 -12.97 1.04 -14.56
C ARG A 82 -12.03 -0.15 -14.43
N ILE A 83 -10.73 0.06 -14.63
CA ILE A 83 -9.74 -1.01 -14.47
C ILE A 83 -9.41 -1.15 -12.98
N GLU A 84 -9.75 -2.31 -12.42
CA GLU A 84 -9.43 -2.62 -11.02
C GLU A 84 -7.98 -3.08 -10.86
N THR A 85 -7.38 -2.70 -9.73
CA THR A 85 -6.02 -3.09 -9.32
C THR A 85 -5.99 -3.66 -7.90
N PRO A 86 -6.71 -4.76 -7.63
CA PRO A 86 -6.89 -5.27 -6.27
C PRO A 86 -5.58 -5.62 -5.55
N ALA A 87 -4.54 -6.06 -6.26
CA ALA A 87 -3.25 -6.37 -5.65
C ALA A 87 -2.53 -5.08 -5.22
N THR A 88 -2.55 -4.06 -6.08
CA THR A 88 -2.03 -2.73 -5.76
C THR A 88 -2.82 -2.10 -4.61
N ASP A 89 -4.16 -2.19 -4.62
CA ASP A 89 -5.01 -1.63 -3.58
C ASP A 89 -4.75 -2.27 -2.22
N ALA A 90 -4.64 -3.60 -2.18
CA ALA A 90 -4.28 -4.34 -0.97
C ALA A 90 -2.89 -3.93 -0.45
N PHE A 91 -1.91 -3.78 -1.35
CA PHE A 91 -0.56 -3.32 -0.99
C PHE A 91 -0.59 -1.90 -0.40
N LEU A 92 -1.32 -0.96 -1.03
CA LEU A 92 -1.45 0.41 -0.54
C LEU A 92 -2.18 0.49 0.81
N ALA A 93 -3.17 -0.38 1.03
CA ALA A 93 -3.85 -0.50 2.32
C ALA A 93 -2.90 -0.99 3.42
N GLU A 94 -2.07 -2.00 3.14
CA GLU A 94 -1.05 -2.50 4.07
C GLU A 94 0.00 -1.44 4.38
N VAL A 95 0.53 -0.75 3.37
CA VAL A 95 1.52 0.32 3.56
C VAL A 95 0.92 1.45 4.41
N ARG A 96 -0.35 1.80 4.17
CA ARG A 96 -1.05 2.80 4.98
C ARG A 96 -1.21 2.35 6.43
N ALA A 97 -1.63 1.10 6.65
CA ALA A 97 -1.76 0.54 7.99
C ALA A 97 -0.41 0.53 8.73
N SER A 98 0.65 0.06 8.09
CA SER A 98 2.01 0.03 8.66
C SER A 98 2.54 1.43 8.99
N ALA A 99 2.28 2.42 8.13
CA ALA A 99 2.66 3.81 8.40
C ALA A 99 1.90 4.40 9.61
N ILE A 100 0.62 4.07 9.74
CA ILE A 100 -0.23 4.48 10.87
C ILE A 100 0.26 3.84 12.18
N GLU A 101 0.56 2.54 12.17
CA GLU A 101 1.13 1.84 13.32
C GLU A 101 2.46 2.46 13.74
N THR A 102 3.36 2.68 12.78
CA THR A 102 4.65 3.33 13.03
C THR A 102 4.49 4.73 13.62
N PHE A 103 3.54 5.51 13.10
CA PHE A 103 3.23 6.83 13.65
C PHE A 103 2.74 6.72 15.10
N ALA A 104 1.79 5.83 15.37
CA ALA A 104 1.22 5.64 16.70
C ALA A 104 2.28 5.23 17.73
N ASP A 105 3.17 4.32 17.35
CA ASP A 105 4.24 3.85 18.23
C ASP A 105 5.28 4.95 18.49
N ASN A 106 5.59 5.77 17.48
CA ASN A 106 6.42 6.96 17.68
C ASN A 106 5.78 7.98 18.64
N GLN A 107 4.47 8.22 18.53
CA GLN A 107 3.78 9.11 19.47
C GLN A 107 3.79 8.52 20.89
N ALA A 108 3.60 7.21 21.05
CA ALA A 108 3.69 6.56 22.35
C ALA A 108 5.09 6.69 22.97
N LYS A 109 6.15 6.50 22.16
CA LYS A 109 7.53 6.68 22.59
C LYS A 109 7.81 8.11 23.07
N ILE A 110 7.41 9.12 22.29
CA ILE A 110 7.56 10.53 22.69
C ILE A 110 6.81 10.79 23.99
N ALA A 111 5.61 10.22 24.16
CA ALA A 111 4.86 10.41 25.40
C ALA A 111 5.58 9.86 26.63
N ASP A 112 6.27 8.73 26.50
CA ASP A 112 7.03 8.14 27.60
C ASP A 112 8.27 8.99 27.92
N GLU A 113 8.94 9.53 26.90
CA GLU A 113 10.06 10.47 27.07
C GLU A 113 9.63 11.75 27.80
N GLU A 114 8.49 12.34 27.42
CA GLU A 114 7.94 13.54 28.07
C GLU A 114 7.51 13.27 29.52
N LEU A 115 6.98 12.07 29.80
CA LEU A 115 6.62 11.68 31.17
C LEU A 115 7.87 11.59 32.05
N VAL A 116 8.94 10.96 31.55
CA VAL A 116 10.23 10.89 32.25
C VAL A 116 10.83 12.29 32.46
N GLY A 117 10.66 13.19 31.49
CA GLY A 117 11.06 14.60 31.59
C GLY A 117 10.18 15.47 32.50
N GLY A 118 9.11 14.91 33.07
CA GLY A 118 8.19 15.61 33.98
C GLY A 118 7.09 16.44 33.30
N ASN A 119 6.95 16.36 31.97
CA ASN A 119 5.98 17.10 31.20
C ASN A 119 4.69 16.28 30.97
N LEU A 120 3.89 16.15 32.02
CA LEU A 120 2.69 15.33 32.02
C LEU A 120 1.66 15.76 30.97
N ASP A 121 1.45 17.07 30.78
CA ASP A 121 0.48 17.57 29.79
C ASP A 121 0.84 17.13 28.38
N LEU A 122 2.10 17.27 27.99
CA LEU A 122 2.56 16.90 26.66
C LEU A 122 2.55 15.38 26.47
N SER A 123 2.95 14.61 27.50
CA SER A 123 2.82 13.15 27.51
C SER A 123 1.38 12.69 27.23
N LEU A 124 0.39 13.28 27.90
CA LEU A 124 -1.02 12.92 27.71
C LEU A 124 -1.52 13.23 26.29
N ARG A 125 -1.09 14.36 25.69
CA ARG A 125 -1.42 14.71 24.30
C ARG A 125 -0.88 13.68 23.32
N PHE A 126 0.40 13.31 23.45
CA PHE A 126 1.03 12.32 22.59
C PHE A 126 0.39 10.93 22.72
N ARG A 127 -0.01 10.50 23.93
CA ARG A 127 -0.81 9.27 24.11
C ARG A 127 -2.20 9.38 23.51
N GLY A 128 -2.81 10.56 23.50
CA GLY A 128 -4.06 10.83 22.81
C GLY A 128 -3.93 10.60 21.30
N MET A 129 -2.88 11.17 20.69
CA MET A 129 -2.60 11.01 19.26
C MET A 129 -2.28 9.57 18.87
N ALA A 130 -1.49 8.84 19.68
CA ALA A 130 -1.21 7.42 19.46
C ALA A 130 -2.48 6.56 19.44
N ARG A 131 -3.42 6.84 20.35
CA ARG A 131 -4.70 6.10 20.44
C ARG A 131 -5.67 6.46 19.32
N ALA A 132 -5.68 7.72 18.87
CA ALA A 132 -6.53 8.16 17.77
C ALA A 132 -6.09 7.61 16.40
N ALA A 133 -4.83 7.17 16.29
CA ALA A 133 -4.29 6.56 15.07
C ALA A 133 -4.61 5.06 14.95
N LYS A 134 -4.92 4.37 16.05
CA LYS A 134 -5.26 2.93 16.08
C LYS A 134 -6.76 2.72 15.97
#